data_AF-A0A261QV39-F1
#
_entry.id   AF-A0A261QV39-F1
#
_cell.length_a   1.000
_cell.length_b   1.000
_cell.length_c   1.000
_cell.angle_alpha   90.00
_cell.angle_beta   90.00
_cell.angle_gamma   90.00
#
_symmetry.space_group_name_H-M   'P 1'
#
loop_
_entity.id
_entity.type
_entity.pdbx_description
1 polymer ?
#
loop_
_entity_poly.entity_id
_entity_poly.type
_entity_poly.pdbx_seq_one_letter_code
_entity_poly.pdbx_strand_id
1 'polypeptide(L)'
;MACAVAVTFAGASFAQDIATQAKVAQFGGQMHAVAQKCGGYTQAQLDSLKAQQRAAIAGMSASDFDAAFNDGLEQARQRIASGTPEQIAQMCKTLPSLIKP
;
A
#
# COMPACT_ATOMS: atom_id res chain seq x y z
N MET A 1 -12.38 35.25 34.49
CA MET A 1 -13.31 34.23 33.98
C MET A 1 -12.47 33.11 33.38
N ALA A 2 -12.17 32.08 34.16
CA ALA A 2 -11.29 30.98 33.77
C ALA A 2 -12.14 29.81 33.27
N CYS A 3 -12.12 29.56 31.96
CA CYS A 3 -12.62 28.31 31.40
C CYS A 3 -11.44 27.35 31.26
N ALA A 4 -11.26 26.50 32.27
CA ALA A 4 -10.40 25.34 32.20
C ALA A 4 -11.01 24.34 31.22
N VAL A 5 -10.52 24.34 29.98
CA VAL A 5 -10.82 23.26 29.02
C VAL A 5 -9.95 22.08 29.40
N ALA A 6 -10.51 21.21 30.24
CA ALA A 6 -9.96 19.88 30.49
C ALA A 6 -10.06 19.08 29.19
N VAL A 7 -8.97 19.07 28.41
CA VAL A 7 -8.81 18.16 27.29
C VAL A 7 -8.61 16.77 27.88
N THR A 8 -9.72 16.05 28.02
CA THR A 8 -9.73 14.61 28.23
C THR A 8 -9.11 13.98 26.97
N PHE A 9 -7.86 13.52 27.09
CA PHE A 9 -7.21 12.70 26.08
C PHE A 9 -7.92 11.34 26.02
N ALA A 10 -9.02 11.28 25.27
CA ALA A 10 -9.62 10.02 24.85
C ALA A 10 -8.68 9.37 23.81
N GLY A 11 -8.29 8.12 24.05
CA GLY A 11 -7.30 7.36 23.30
C GLY A 11 -7.67 7.01 21.85
N ALA A 12 -7.70 8.01 20.96
CA ALA A 12 -7.99 7.82 19.53
C ALA A 12 -6.74 7.78 18.63
N SER A 13 -5.53 7.83 19.18
CA SER A 13 -4.30 7.89 18.37
C SER A 13 -3.98 6.59 17.61
N PHE A 14 -4.53 5.45 18.02
CA PHE A 14 -4.27 4.14 17.38
C PHE A 14 -5.07 3.91 16.10
N ALA A 15 -6.21 4.57 15.90
CA ALA A 15 -7.05 4.37 14.73
C ALA A 15 -6.49 5.05 13.47
N GLN A 16 -5.82 6.20 13.63
CA GLN A 16 -5.19 6.91 12.51
C GLN A 16 -3.92 6.19 12.02
N ASP A 17 -3.20 5.51 12.92
CA ASP A 17 -2.02 4.73 12.55
C ASP A 17 -2.43 3.52 11.71
N ILE A 18 -3.35 2.69 12.20
CA ILE A 18 -3.78 1.46 11.50
C ILE A 18 -4.38 1.77 10.12
N ALA A 19 -5.21 2.81 9.99
CA ALA A 19 -5.77 3.22 8.69
C ALA A 19 -4.69 3.69 7.71
N THR A 20 -3.65 4.36 8.23
CA THR A 20 -2.49 4.78 7.43
C THR A 20 -1.67 3.56 7.00
N GLN A 21 -1.41 2.62 7.90
CA GLN A 21 -0.68 1.39 7.60
C GLN A 21 -1.42 0.50 6.58
N ALA A 22 -2.76 0.40 6.68
CA ALA A 22 -3.57 -0.33 5.72
C ALA A 22 -3.42 0.26 4.31
N LYS A 23 -3.38 1.59 4.21
CA LYS A 23 -3.17 2.29 2.95
C LYS A 23 -1.78 2.06 2.37
N VAL A 24 -0.75 1.96 3.23
CA VAL A 24 0.61 1.60 2.82
C VAL A 24 0.65 0.17 2.27
N ALA A 25 0.07 -0.79 2.98
CA ALA A 25 -0.03 -2.18 2.52
C ALA A 25 -0.79 -2.28 1.18
N GLN A 26 -1.92 -1.60 1.07
CA GLN A 26 -2.71 -1.52 -0.15
C GLN A 26 -1.92 -0.91 -1.32
N PHE A 27 -1.16 0.15 -1.08
CA PHE A 27 -0.28 0.73 -2.09
C PHE A 27 0.80 -0.27 -2.55
N GLY A 28 1.39 -1.03 -1.63
CA GLY A 28 2.34 -2.11 -1.96
C GLY A 28 1.73 -3.17 -2.87
N GLY A 29 0.50 -3.59 -2.58
CA GLY A 29 -0.27 -4.51 -3.41
C GLY A 29 -0.50 -3.98 -4.82
N GLN A 30 -0.89 -2.71 -4.95
CA GLN A 30 -1.05 -2.05 -6.24
C GLN A 30 0.25 -2.08 -7.04
N MET A 31 1.36 -1.68 -6.41
CA MET A 31 2.68 -1.66 -7.05
C MET A 31 3.13 -3.06 -7.49
N HIS A 32 2.78 -4.11 -6.74
CA HIS A 32 3.02 -5.50 -7.13
C HIS A 32 2.34 -5.86 -8.44
N ALA A 33 1.05 -5.58 -8.56
CA ALA A 33 0.30 -5.91 -9.78
C ALA A 33 0.84 -5.14 -11.00
N VAL A 34 1.21 -3.87 -10.81
CA VAL A 34 1.83 -3.07 -11.87
C VAL A 34 3.21 -3.62 -12.23
N ALA A 35 4.05 -3.98 -11.26
CA ALA A 35 5.37 -4.57 -11.51
C ALA A 35 5.28 -5.93 -12.22
N GLN A 36 4.29 -6.76 -11.88
CA GLN A 36 3.99 -8.00 -12.60
C GLN A 36 3.63 -7.74 -14.07
N LYS A 37 2.83 -6.70 -14.33
CA LYS A 37 2.41 -6.35 -15.71
C LYS A 37 3.51 -5.70 -16.53
N CYS A 38 4.26 -4.78 -15.93
CA CYS A 38 5.28 -3.96 -16.59
C CYS A 38 6.64 -4.65 -16.68
N GLY A 39 6.82 -5.76 -15.95
CA GLY A 39 8.09 -6.45 -15.84
C GLY A 39 9.11 -5.70 -14.98
N GLY A 40 10.31 -6.28 -14.86
CA GLY A 40 11.42 -5.69 -14.08
C GLY A 40 11.59 -6.28 -12.68
N TYR A 41 10.64 -7.08 -12.20
CA TYR A 41 10.75 -7.83 -10.95
C TYR A 41 10.33 -9.28 -11.16
N THR A 42 11.11 -10.21 -10.62
CA THR A 42 10.73 -11.62 -10.53
C THR A 42 9.72 -11.82 -9.40
N GLN A 43 8.95 -12.92 -9.44
CA GLN A 43 8.02 -13.24 -8.36
C GLN A 43 8.73 -13.33 -7.00
N ALA A 44 9.96 -13.87 -6.95
CA ALA A 44 10.74 -13.93 -5.72
C ALA A 44 11.14 -12.53 -5.18
N GLN A 45 11.46 -11.59 -6.08
CA GLN A 45 11.76 -10.20 -5.67
C GLN A 45 10.50 -9.51 -5.14
N LEU A 46 9.36 -9.75 -5.78
CA LEU A 46 8.06 -9.26 -5.32
C LEU A 46 7.73 -9.85 -3.93
N ASP A 47 7.83 -11.15 -3.74
CA ASP A 47 7.57 -11.79 -2.44
C ASP A 47 8.48 -11.25 -1.33
N SER A 48 9.75 -10.98 -1.66
CA SER A 48 10.70 -10.31 -0.76
C SER A 48 10.29 -8.87 -0.42
N LEU A 49 9.81 -8.09 -1.40
CA LEU A 49 9.32 -6.73 -1.17
C LEU A 49 8.07 -6.71 -0.29
N LYS A 50 7.13 -7.63 -0.51
CA LYS A 50 5.96 -7.81 0.35
C LYS A 50 6.39 -8.15 1.79
N ALA A 51 7.33 -9.07 1.97
CA ALA A 51 7.85 -9.43 3.28
C ALA A 51 8.52 -8.25 4.00
N GLN A 52 9.33 -7.46 3.28
CA GLN A 52 9.95 -6.24 3.80
C GLN A 52 8.91 -5.19 4.20
N GLN A 53 7.90 -4.97 3.36
CA GLN A 53 6.82 -4.04 3.67
C GLN A 53 6.05 -4.47 4.93
N ARG A 54 5.73 -5.76 5.03
CA ARG A 54 5.07 -6.32 6.21
C ARG A 54 5.90 -6.14 7.48
N ALA A 55 7.21 -6.32 7.40
CA ALA A 55 8.12 -6.13 8.54
C ALA A 55 8.27 -4.66 8.94
N ALA A 56 8.15 -3.73 8.00
CA ALA A 56 8.25 -2.30 8.24
C ALA A 56 6.99 -1.68 8.86
N ILE A 57 5.83 -2.33 8.69
CA ILE A 57 4.56 -1.87 9.27
C ILE A 57 4.45 -2.37 10.72
N ALA A 58 4.50 -1.44 11.67
CA ALA A 58 4.25 -1.72 13.08
C ALA A 58 2.74 -1.61 13.39
N GLY A 59 2.28 -2.36 14.40
CA GLY A 59 0.92 -2.21 14.95
C GLY A 59 -0.22 -2.82 14.13
N MET A 60 0.08 -3.52 13.03
CA MET A 60 -0.89 -4.22 12.19
C MET A 60 -0.73 -5.75 12.30
N SER A 61 -1.83 -6.49 12.32
CA SER A 61 -1.76 -7.96 12.28
C SER A 61 -1.34 -8.45 10.89
N ALA A 62 -0.75 -9.65 10.84
CA ALA A 62 -0.39 -10.27 9.56
C ALA A 62 -1.60 -10.43 8.62
N SER A 63 -2.75 -10.81 9.18
CA SER A 63 -3.98 -11.02 8.43
C SER A 63 -4.51 -9.71 7.85
N ASP A 64 -4.49 -8.63 8.63
CA ASP A 64 -4.97 -7.31 8.16
C ASP A 64 -4.05 -6.74 7.09
N PHE A 65 -2.74 -6.91 7.27
CA PHE A 65 -1.76 -6.57 6.24
C PHE A 65 -2.03 -7.33 4.94
N ASP A 66 -2.17 -8.66 5.02
CA ASP A 66 -2.40 -9.49 3.83
C ASP A 66 -3.74 -9.15 3.15
N ALA A 67 -4.78 -8.86 3.92
CA ALA A 67 -6.07 -8.42 3.38
C ALA A 67 -5.94 -7.09 2.64
N ALA A 68 -5.33 -6.06 3.25
CA ALA A 68 -5.15 -4.75 2.63
C ALA A 68 -4.23 -4.81 1.40
N PHE A 69 -3.15 -5.60 1.48
CA PHE A 69 -2.26 -5.84 0.35
C PHE A 69 -2.98 -6.51 -0.82
N ASN A 70 -3.74 -7.57 -0.56
CA ASN A 70 -4.48 -8.28 -1.59
C ASN A 70 -5.58 -7.42 -2.22
N ASP A 71 -6.26 -6.59 -1.43
CA ASP A 71 -7.24 -5.62 -1.93
C ASP A 71 -6.60 -4.62 -2.92
N GLY A 72 -5.45 -4.05 -2.55
CA GLY A 72 -4.69 -3.17 -3.45
C GLY A 72 -4.22 -3.87 -4.73
N LEU A 73 -3.75 -5.11 -4.60
CA LEU A 73 -3.31 -5.95 -5.72
C LEU A 73 -4.45 -6.23 -6.70
N GLU A 74 -5.64 -6.55 -6.20
CA GLU A 74 -6.82 -6.77 -7.03
C GLU A 74 -7.31 -5.49 -7.70
N GLN A 75 -7.35 -4.37 -6.98
CA GLN A 75 -7.72 -3.07 -7.55
C GLN A 75 -6.80 -2.66 -8.71
N ALA A 76 -5.49 -2.86 -8.57
CA ALA A 76 -4.56 -2.58 -9.65
C ALA A 76 -4.74 -3.53 -10.84
N ARG A 77 -4.99 -4.82 -10.60
CA ARG A 77 -5.32 -5.79 -11.68
C ARG A 77 -6.55 -5.38 -12.46
N GLN A 78 -7.60 -4.93 -11.78
CA GLN A 78 -8.81 -4.43 -12.43
C GLN A 78 -8.53 -3.19 -13.26
N ARG A 79 -7.78 -2.22 -12.74
CA ARG A 79 -7.35 -1.02 -13.48
C ARG A 79 -6.51 -1.36 -14.71
N ILE A 80 -5.61 -2.35 -14.59
CA ILE A 80 -4.81 -2.85 -15.72
C ILE A 80 -5.69 -3.52 -16.76
N ALA A 81 -6.68 -4.33 -16.33
CA ALA A 81 -7.59 -5.02 -17.23
C ALA A 81 -8.53 -4.06 -17.97
N SER A 82 -8.96 -2.97 -17.33
CA SER A 82 -9.85 -1.97 -17.92
C SER A 82 -9.12 -0.83 -18.65
N GLY A 83 -7.80 -0.72 -18.49
CA GLY A 83 -7.01 0.39 -19.03
C GLY A 83 -6.69 0.22 -20.52
N THR A 84 -6.54 1.34 -21.23
CA THR A 84 -6.05 1.31 -22.62
C THR A 84 -4.55 0.96 -22.65
N PRO A 85 -4.03 0.43 -23.77
CA PRO A 85 -2.60 0.18 -23.92
C PRO A 85 -1.72 1.38 -23.60
N GLU A 86 -2.13 2.60 -23.97
CA GLU A 86 -1.40 3.84 -23.68
C GLU A 86 -1.38 4.15 -22.18
N GLN A 87 -2.51 3.94 -21.49
CA GLN A 87 -2.60 4.15 -20.03
C GLN A 87 -1.71 3.16 -19.28
N ILE A 88 -1.71 1.89 -19.69
CA ILE A 88 -0.86 0.86 -19.11
C ILE A 88 0.62 1.17 -19.40
N ALA A 89 0.96 1.58 -20.62
CA ALA A 89 2.32 1.96 -20.98
C ALA A 89 2.82 3.15 -20.17
N GLN A 90 1.97 4.16 -19.93
CA GLN A 90 2.33 5.30 -19.09
C GLN A 90 2.55 4.87 -17.62
N MET A 91 1.69 4.02 -17.09
CA MET A 91 1.83 3.48 -15.74
C MET A 91 3.15 2.70 -15.57
N CYS A 92 3.55 1.91 -16.57
CA CYS A 92 4.83 1.22 -16.59
C CYS A 92 6.05 2.15 -16.64
N LYS A 93 5.93 3.32 -17.29
CA LYS A 93 7.00 4.32 -17.32
C LYS A 93 7.18 5.03 -15.98
N THR A 94 6.11 5.20 -15.21
CA THR A 94 6.15 5.89 -13.92
C THR A 94 6.63 4.98 -12.79
N LEU A 95 6.39 3.67 -12.85
CA LEU A 95 6.75 2.72 -11.79
C LEU A 95 8.24 2.79 -11.35
N PRO A 96 9.24 2.84 -12.26
CA PRO A 96 10.65 2.98 -11.88
C PRO A 96 10.96 4.26 -11.08
N SER A 97 10.23 5.35 -11.34
CA SER A 97 10.44 6.63 -10.64
C SER A 97 9.90 6.64 -9.21
N LEU A 98 9.03 5.69 -8.86
CA LEU A 98 8.44 5.56 -7.52
C LEU A 98 9.18 4.56 -6.63
N ILE A 99 10.11 3.78 -7.19
CA ILE A 99 10.80 2.68 -6.48
C ILE A 99 12.33 2.91 -6.45
N LYS A 100 12.84 3.94 -7.14
CA LYS A 100 14.26 4.32 -7.06
C LYS A 100 14.52 5.02 -5.70
N PRO A 101 15.48 4.55 -4.89
CA PRO A 101 15.87 5.24 -3.66
C PRO A 101 16.53 6.59 -3.94
#